data_AF-B7EZI8-F1
#
_entry.id   AF-B7EZI8-F1
#
_cell.length_a   1.000
_cell.length_b   1.000
_cell.length_c   1.000
_cell.angle_alpha   90.00
_cell.angle_beta   90.00
_cell.angle_gamma   90.00
#
_symmetry.space_group_name_H-M   'P 1'
#
loop_
_entity.id
_entity.type
_entity.pdbx_description
1 polymer ?
#
loop_
_entity_poly.entity_id
_entity_poly.type
_entity_poly.pdbx_seq_one_letter_code
_entity_poly.pdbx_strand_id
1 'polypeptide(L)'
;MQQLKYLEVTKCQMLQVIEIDAPKLSTFIYGDVGVKISLGDPLQVKDIRLMGYNEADTVCYARTKLPSILPNIESLVVSSPNEMTSTPVVPSKFLHLKFLEIYLKELFASLPSYDFFSLVSFLDASPALETFILHVEQQFERHDSILDGEPTDLRRILHDGHANLQNVTITGFNSTKSMIELTTHILENAPSLKCITLDTANFSGKNHLAMGECSPMMRGGILEARRAFEAARRHIAGKIPSFVEYKFLEPCRHCHFGY
;
A
#
# COMPACT_ATOMS: atom_id res chain seq x y z
N MET A 1 -12.38 -32.13 -1.13
CA MET A 1 -11.80 -30.80 -1.43
C MET A 1 -10.42 -30.85 -2.13
N GLN A 2 -9.92 -32.01 -2.60
CA GLN A 2 -8.56 -32.16 -3.16
C GLN A 2 -8.25 -31.45 -4.50
N GLN A 3 -9.22 -30.75 -5.09
CA GLN A 3 -9.07 -30.01 -6.34
C GLN A 3 -9.39 -28.52 -6.20
N LEU A 4 -9.68 -28.05 -4.97
CA LEU A 4 -10.03 -26.66 -4.72
C LEU A 4 -8.79 -25.79 -4.95
N LYS A 5 -8.87 -24.86 -5.91
CA LYS A 5 -7.77 -23.94 -6.26
C LYS A 5 -8.00 -22.51 -5.77
N TYR A 6 -9.26 -22.15 -5.55
CA TYR A 6 -9.71 -20.83 -5.17
C TYR A 6 -10.67 -20.95 -3.99
N LEU A 7 -10.44 -20.16 -2.95
CA LEU A 7 -11.34 -20.02 -1.81
C LEU A 7 -11.53 -18.55 -1.51
N GLU A 8 -12.78 -18.14 -1.33
CA GLU A 8 -13.15 -16.80 -0.93
C GLU A 8 -14.05 -16.88 0.30
N VAL A 9 -13.65 -16.21 1.37
CA VAL A 9 -14.38 -16.13 2.63
C VAL A 9 -14.49 -14.66 3.01
N THR A 10 -15.64 -14.05 2.75
CA THR A 10 -15.87 -12.62 2.96
C THR A 10 -17.20 -12.37 3.66
N LYS A 11 -17.29 -11.29 4.45
CA LYS A 11 -18.52 -10.86 5.16
C LYS A 11 -19.03 -11.91 6.15
N CYS A 12 -18.12 -12.60 6.83
CA CYS A 12 -18.44 -13.66 7.79
C CYS A 12 -18.26 -13.16 9.23
N GLN A 13 -19.17 -12.31 9.70
CA GLN A 13 -19.04 -11.58 10.98
C GLN A 13 -18.90 -12.44 12.25
N MET A 14 -19.37 -13.70 12.22
CA MET A 14 -19.33 -14.62 13.37
C MET A 14 -18.26 -15.70 13.23
N LEU A 15 -17.43 -15.63 12.17
CA LEU A 15 -16.40 -16.63 11.91
C LEU A 15 -15.24 -16.46 12.89
N GLN A 16 -14.78 -17.55 13.50
CA GLN A 16 -13.69 -17.51 14.50
C GLN A 16 -12.46 -18.30 14.07
N VAL A 17 -12.68 -19.39 13.33
CA VAL A 17 -11.62 -20.27 12.84
C VAL A 17 -11.89 -20.67 11.40
N ILE A 18 -10.85 -20.65 10.58
CA ILE A 18 -10.84 -21.23 9.24
C ILE A 18 -9.80 -22.35 9.24
N GLU A 19 -10.26 -23.57 9.03
CA GLU A 19 -9.40 -24.74 8.82
C GLU A 19 -9.48 -25.18 7.36
N ILE A 20 -8.35 -25.15 6.67
CA ILE A 20 -8.27 -25.49 5.25
C ILE A 20 -7.37 -26.70 5.08
N ASP A 21 -7.98 -27.82 4.69
CA ASP A 21 -7.31 -29.00 4.14
C ASP A 21 -7.61 -29.10 2.64
N ALA A 22 -6.90 -28.27 1.87
CA ALA A 22 -7.04 -28.16 0.42
C ALA A 22 -5.65 -28.07 -0.20
N PRO A 23 -5.00 -29.20 -0.52
CA PRO A 23 -3.61 -29.20 -0.95
C PRO A 23 -3.41 -28.39 -2.24
N LYS A 24 -4.38 -28.35 -3.15
CA LYS A 24 -4.25 -27.61 -4.42
C LYS A 24 -4.67 -26.15 -4.37
N LEU A 25 -4.91 -25.59 -3.18
CA LEU A 25 -5.34 -24.22 -3.03
C LEU A 25 -4.18 -23.28 -3.39
N SER A 26 -4.37 -22.47 -4.43
CA SER A 26 -3.37 -21.50 -4.88
C SER A 26 -3.75 -20.08 -4.49
N THR A 27 -5.05 -19.78 -4.45
CA THR A 27 -5.59 -18.44 -4.21
C THR A 27 -6.57 -18.44 -3.05
N PHE A 28 -6.34 -17.56 -2.08
CA PHE A 28 -7.21 -17.39 -0.92
C PHE A 28 -7.55 -15.91 -0.72
N ILE A 29 -8.85 -15.61 -0.80
CA ILE A 29 -9.41 -14.29 -0.48
C ILE A 29 -10.10 -14.39 0.88
N TYR A 30 -9.72 -13.49 1.77
CA TYR A 30 -10.21 -13.48 3.14
C TYR A 30 -10.56 -12.05 3.55
N GLY A 31 -11.80 -11.87 3.98
CA GLY A 31 -12.30 -10.62 4.52
C GLY A 31 -12.62 -10.71 6.01
N ASP A 32 -12.54 -9.57 6.70
CA ASP A 32 -12.72 -9.39 8.15
C ASP A 32 -11.60 -10.02 8.98
N VAL A 33 -10.61 -9.22 9.39
CA VAL A 33 -9.38 -9.61 10.10
C VAL A 33 -9.69 -10.28 11.47
N GLY A 34 -8.72 -10.97 12.08
CA GLY A 34 -8.89 -11.53 13.44
C GLY A 34 -9.39 -12.99 13.52
N VAL A 35 -9.77 -13.64 12.42
CA VAL A 35 -10.08 -15.08 12.39
C VAL A 35 -8.78 -15.87 12.46
N LYS A 36 -8.76 -16.90 13.32
CA LYS A 36 -7.63 -17.83 13.39
C LYS A 36 -7.63 -18.71 12.14
N ILE A 37 -6.66 -18.50 11.26
CA ILE A 37 -6.46 -19.33 10.07
C ILE A 37 -5.47 -20.46 10.42
N SER A 38 -5.90 -21.70 10.22
CA SER A 38 -5.04 -22.88 10.31
C SER A 38 -5.06 -23.62 8.98
N LEU A 39 -3.89 -23.75 8.37
CA LEU A 39 -3.72 -24.44 7.08
C LEU A 39 -3.07 -25.78 7.35
N GLY A 40 -3.63 -26.86 6.78
CA GLY A 40 -3.05 -28.20 6.91
C GLY A 40 -1.67 -28.30 6.24
N ASP A 41 -1.60 -27.93 4.96
CA ASP A 41 -0.35 -27.77 4.22
C ASP A 41 -0.28 -26.36 3.58
N PRO A 42 0.41 -25.39 4.21
CA PRO A 42 0.53 -24.01 3.71
C PRO A 42 1.44 -23.88 2.48
N LEU A 43 2.04 -24.95 1.96
CA LEU A 43 3.06 -24.89 0.91
C LEU A 43 2.56 -24.45 -0.48
N GLN A 44 1.24 -24.52 -0.76
CA GLN A 44 0.73 -24.27 -2.12
C GLN A 44 0.03 -22.92 -2.34
N VAL A 45 -0.36 -22.22 -1.27
CA VAL A 45 -1.04 -20.93 -1.43
C VAL A 45 -0.02 -19.86 -1.78
N LYS A 46 -0.13 -19.30 -2.99
CA LYS A 46 0.79 -18.30 -3.52
C LYS A 46 0.20 -16.90 -3.55
N ASP A 47 -1.12 -16.81 -3.74
CA ASP A 47 -1.83 -15.55 -3.92
C ASP A 47 -2.84 -15.35 -2.79
N ILE A 48 -2.66 -14.27 -2.04
CA ILE A 48 -3.56 -13.90 -0.93
C ILE A 48 -4.15 -12.52 -1.19
N ARG A 49 -5.45 -12.39 -0.93
CA ARG A 49 -6.11 -11.09 -0.82
C ARG A 49 -6.76 -10.95 0.55
N LEU A 50 -6.28 -9.98 1.33
CA LEU A 50 -6.87 -9.59 2.60
C LEU A 50 -7.75 -8.36 2.41
N MET A 51 -9.04 -8.50 2.70
CA MET A 51 -10.03 -7.45 2.52
C MET A 51 -10.57 -6.98 3.88
N GLY A 52 -9.99 -5.93 4.44
CA GLY A 52 -10.55 -5.25 5.60
C GLY A 52 -11.86 -4.58 5.19
N TYR A 53 -13.00 -5.17 5.54
CA TYR A 53 -14.31 -4.54 5.30
C TYR A 53 -14.79 -3.78 6.53
N ASN A 54 -14.63 -4.39 7.71
CA ASN A 54 -15.17 -3.86 8.96
C ASN A 54 -14.11 -3.64 10.05
N GLU A 55 -12.85 -4.01 9.80
CA GLU A 55 -11.77 -3.91 10.78
C GLU A 55 -10.69 -2.95 10.32
N ALA A 56 -10.23 -2.11 11.26
CA ALA A 56 -9.04 -1.31 11.09
C ALA A 56 -7.79 -2.19 11.12
N ASP A 57 -6.65 -1.60 10.73
CA ASP A 57 -5.32 -2.19 10.95
C ASP A 57 -5.07 -3.52 10.21
N THR A 58 -5.69 -3.69 9.05
CA THR A 58 -5.50 -4.89 8.21
C THR A 58 -4.06 -4.99 7.70
N VAL A 59 -3.37 -3.88 7.42
CA VAL A 59 -1.95 -3.89 7.03
C VAL A 59 -1.08 -4.33 8.20
N CYS A 60 -1.35 -3.83 9.41
CA CYS A 60 -0.68 -4.28 10.63
C CYS A 60 -0.85 -5.79 10.86
N TYR A 61 -2.07 -6.32 10.71
CA TYR A 61 -2.30 -7.77 10.80
C TYR A 61 -1.53 -8.54 9.72
N ALA A 62 -1.59 -8.07 8.47
CA ALA A 62 -0.88 -8.67 7.35
C ALA A 62 0.62 -8.75 7.65
N ARG A 63 1.20 -7.67 8.17
CA ARG A 63 2.63 -7.62 8.51
C ARG A 63 3.01 -8.56 9.65
N THR A 64 2.16 -8.66 10.68
CA THR A 64 2.51 -9.32 11.94
C THR A 64 2.21 -10.82 11.96
N LYS A 65 1.09 -11.25 11.35
CA LYS A 65 0.60 -12.63 11.46
C LYS A 65 0.86 -13.45 10.21
N LEU A 66 0.61 -12.89 9.02
CA LEU A 66 0.68 -13.66 7.78
C LEU A 66 2.05 -14.31 7.49
N PRO A 67 3.22 -13.70 7.77
CA PRO A 67 4.50 -14.37 7.50
C PRO A 67 4.62 -15.74 8.19
N SER A 68 3.97 -15.91 9.35
CA SER A 68 3.97 -17.18 10.10
C SER A 68 2.90 -18.17 9.64
N ILE A 69 1.77 -17.69 9.13
CA ILE A 69 0.65 -18.51 8.67
C ILE A 69 0.90 -19.01 7.24
N LEU A 70 1.49 -18.14 6.42
CA LEU A 70 1.59 -18.25 4.96
C LEU A 70 3.00 -17.84 4.50
N PRO A 71 4.05 -18.60 4.87
CA PRO A 71 5.44 -18.20 4.63
C PRO A 71 5.86 -18.20 3.15
N ASN A 72 5.14 -18.93 2.28
CA ASN A 72 5.52 -19.16 0.88
C ASN A 72 4.73 -18.33 -0.14
N ILE A 73 3.98 -17.32 0.32
CA ILE A 73 3.21 -16.48 -0.60
C ILE A 73 4.13 -15.69 -1.52
N GLU A 74 3.71 -15.58 -2.78
CA GLU A 74 4.43 -14.81 -3.81
C GLU A 74 3.71 -13.50 -4.12
N SER A 75 2.41 -13.40 -3.82
CA SER A 75 1.56 -12.24 -4.09
C SER A 75 0.63 -11.95 -2.93
N LEU A 76 0.61 -10.70 -2.48
CA LEU A 76 -0.25 -10.22 -1.40
C LEU A 76 -0.95 -8.93 -1.81
N VAL A 77 -2.27 -8.95 -1.75
CA VAL A 77 -3.11 -7.76 -1.85
C VAL A 77 -3.75 -7.51 -0.48
N VAL A 78 -3.65 -6.29 0.04
CA VAL A 78 -4.26 -5.90 1.32
C VAL A 78 -5.11 -4.66 1.13
N SER A 79 -6.34 -4.68 1.62
CA SER A 79 -7.19 -3.50 1.72
C SER A 79 -7.48 -3.20 3.18
N SER A 80 -7.24 -1.96 3.60
CA SER A 80 -7.46 -1.52 4.98
C SER A 80 -8.23 -0.19 5.02
N PRO A 81 -9.47 -0.19 5.52
CA PRO A 81 -10.20 1.01 5.85
C PRO A 81 -9.71 1.52 7.21
N ASN A 82 -9.30 2.78 7.27
CA ASN A 82 -8.86 3.43 8.50
C ASN A 82 -7.71 2.69 9.20
N GLU A 83 -6.61 2.46 8.50
CA GLU A 83 -5.35 2.04 9.12
C GLU A 83 -4.88 3.14 10.07
N MET A 84 -4.96 2.89 11.37
CA MET A 84 -4.64 3.86 12.42
C MET A 84 -3.28 3.59 13.06
N THR A 85 -2.84 2.32 13.01
CA THR A 85 -1.58 1.89 13.58
C THR A 85 -0.47 1.90 12.53
N SER A 86 0.67 2.48 12.89
CA SER A 86 1.88 2.35 12.08
C SER A 86 2.23 0.87 11.91
N THR A 87 2.64 0.49 10.70
CA THR A 87 3.07 -0.88 10.42
C THR A 87 4.24 -1.25 11.35
N PRO A 88 4.09 -2.28 12.20
CA PRO A 88 5.08 -2.57 13.22
C PRO A 88 6.31 -3.26 12.62
N VAL A 89 7.46 -3.02 13.23
CA VAL A 89 8.69 -3.76 12.92
C VAL A 89 8.67 -5.08 13.67
N VAL A 90 8.62 -6.19 12.93
CA VAL A 90 8.62 -7.55 13.48
C VAL A 90 9.68 -8.42 12.78
N PRO A 91 10.28 -9.40 13.48
CA PRO A 91 11.36 -10.21 12.91
C PRO A 91 10.90 -11.16 11.80
N SER A 92 9.61 -11.46 11.72
CA SER A 92 9.04 -12.36 10.72
C SER A 92 9.10 -11.73 9.32
N LYS A 93 9.40 -12.54 8.30
CA LYS A 93 9.65 -12.09 6.92
C LYS A 93 8.84 -12.90 5.91
N PHE A 94 8.45 -12.25 4.82
CA PHE A 94 7.93 -12.87 3.62
C PHE A 94 9.08 -13.14 2.64
N LEU A 95 9.74 -14.29 2.78
CA LEU A 95 10.94 -14.60 1.99
C LEU A 95 10.69 -14.77 0.49
N HIS A 96 9.44 -15.04 0.10
CA HIS A 96 9.06 -15.37 -1.28
C HIS A 96 8.13 -14.35 -1.93
N LEU A 97 7.73 -13.29 -1.21
CA LEU A 97 6.79 -12.30 -1.71
C LEU A 97 7.45 -11.43 -2.78
N LYS A 98 6.91 -11.48 -4.00
CA LYS A 98 7.36 -10.72 -5.18
C LYS A 98 6.44 -9.56 -5.52
N PHE A 99 5.16 -9.67 -5.18
CA PHE A 99 4.15 -8.66 -5.46
C PHE A 99 3.40 -8.25 -4.19
N LEU A 100 3.40 -6.95 -3.90
CA LEU A 100 2.66 -6.36 -2.78
C LEU A 100 1.81 -5.20 -3.29
N GLU A 101 0.50 -5.28 -3.05
CA GLU A 101 -0.45 -4.22 -3.37
C GLU A 101 -1.27 -3.86 -2.14
N ILE A 102 -1.26 -2.59 -1.75
CA ILE A 102 -1.94 -2.09 -0.55
C ILE A 102 -2.93 -1.02 -0.94
N TYR A 103 -4.17 -1.19 -0.51
CA TYR A 103 -5.26 -0.22 -0.60
C TYR A 103 -5.54 0.36 0.77
N LEU A 104 -5.29 1.66 0.95
CA LEU A 104 -5.60 2.41 2.16
C LEU A 104 -6.76 3.35 1.89
N LYS A 105 -7.79 3.28 2.73
CA LYS A 105 -8.95 4.17 2.65
C LYS A 105 -9.04 5.03 3.90
N GLU A 106 -8.83 6.33 3.74
CA GLU A 106 -8.92 7.32 4.82
C GLU A 106 -10.33 7.92 4.87
N LEU A 107 -11.23 7.25 5.58
CA LEU A 107 -12.66 7.61 5.57
C LEU A 107 -13.00 8.82 6.45
N PHE A 108 -12.17 9.14 7.44
CA PHE A 108 -12.50 10.11 8.47
C PHE A 108 -11.40 11.17 8.64
N ALA A 109 -11.74 12.43 8.40
CA ALA A 109 -10.83 13.58 8.57
C ALA A 109 -10.36 13.79 10.02
N SER A 110 -11.09 13.27 11.02
CA SER A 110 -10.79 13.44 12.44
C SER A 110 -9.86 12.37 13.02
N LEU A 111 -9.48 11.36 12.23
CA LEU A 111 -8.56 10.32 12.68
C LEU A 111 -7.10 10.76 12.50
N PRO A 112 -6.18 10.23 13.32
CA PRO A 112 -4.76 10.46 13.11
C PRO A 112 -4.36 9.98 11.71
N SER A 113 -3.55 10.81 11.07
CA SER A 113 -2.91 10.58 9.79
C SER A 113 -2.06 9.31 9.81
N TYR A 114 -2.32 8.36 8.90
CA TYR A 114 -1.48 7.17 8.77
C TYR A 114 -0.02 7.55 8.43
N ASP A 115 0.94 6.90 9.09
CA ASP A 115 2.36 7.09 8.83
C ASP A 115 2.81 6.19 7.67
N PHE A 116 2.78 6.71 6.44
CA PHE A 116 3.19 5.96 5.25
C PHE A 116 4.64 5.43 5.33
N PHE A 117 5.53 6.12 6.04
CA PHE A 117 6.91 5.67 6.20
C PHE A 117 7.01 4.34 6.96
N SER A 118 6.03 4.02 7.80
CA SER A 118 6.01 2.74 8.51
C SER A 118 5.93 1.53 7.56
N LEU A 119 5.46 1.71 6.31
CA LEU A 119 5.46 0.67 5.28
C LEU A 119 6.86 0.18 4.91
N VAL A 120 7.93 0.92 5.24
CA VAL A 120 9.31 0.44 5.12
C VAL A 120 9.49 -0.89 5.87
N SER A 121 8.85 -1.06 7.03
CA SER A 121 8.86 -2.34 7.77
C SER A 121 8.32 -3.51 6.92
N PHE A 122 7.37 -3.25 6.02
CA PHE A 122 6.81 -4.26 5.12
C PHE A 122 7.76 -4.57 3.97
N LEU A 123 8.44 -3.55 3.43
CA LEU A 123 9.47 -3.72 2.41
C LEU A 123 10.67 -4.50 2.96
N ASP A 124 11.15 -4.17 4.17
CA ASP A 124 12.24 -4.86 4.87
C ASP A 124 11.92 -6.33 5.17
N ALA A 125 10.62 -6.62 5.35
CA ALA A 125 10.13 -7.99 5.53
C ALA A 125 10.16 -8.82 4.25
N SER A 126 10.31 -8.19 3.10
CA SER A 126 10.00 -8.77 1.79
C SER A 126 11.22 -8.71 0.86
N PRO A 127 12.30 -9.46 1.17
CA PRO A 127 13.57 -9.35 0.44
C PRO A 127 13.48 -9.73 -1.04
N ALA A 128 12.47 -10.53 -1.44
CA ALA A 128 12.22 -10.93 -2.82
C ALA A 128 11.26 -9.99 -3.57
N LEU A 129 10.84 -8.88 -2.96
CA LEU A 129 9.81 -8.01 -3.52
C LEU A 129 10.28 -7.34 -4.81
N GLU A 130 9.53 -7.53 -5.88
CA GLU A 130 9.81 -6.98 -7.21
C GLU A 130 8.90 -5.80 -7.54
N THR A 131 7.64 -5.85 -7.08
CA THR A 131 6.62 -4.84 -7.37
C THR A 131 5.89 -4.43 -6.10
N PHE A 132 5.85 -3.12 -5.86
CA PHE A 132 5.09 -2.50 -4.77
C PHE A 132 4.08 -1.50 -5.34
N ILE A 133 2.81 -1.67 -4.98
CA ILE A 133 1.74 -0.77 -5.38
C ILE A 133 1.02 -0.27 -4.13
N LEU A 134 0.94 1.04 -3.98
CA LEU A 134 0.20 1.70 -2.91
C LEU A 134 -0.93 2.53 -3.51
N HIS A 135 -2.14 2.26 -3.08
CA HIS A 135 -3.34 2.99 -3.45
C HIS A 135 -3.89 3.69 -2.22
N VAL A 136 -3.86 5.02 -2.22
CA VAL A 136 -4.44 5.85 -1.15
C VAL A 136 -5.72 6.49 -1.66
N GLU A 137 -6.83 6.19 -0.99
CA GLU A 137 -8.08 6.91 -1.20
C GLU A 137 -8.26 7.94 -0.09
N GLN A 138 -8.24 9.21 -0.49
CA GLN A 138 -8.27 10.35 0.42
C GLN A 138 -9.30 11.39 -0.07
N GLN A 139 -10.19 11.83 0.82
CA GLN A 139 -11.27 12.77 0.47
C GLN A 139 -11.05 14.20 1.00
N PHE A 140 -10.13 14.39 1.94
CA PHE A 140 -9.92 15.65 2.66
C PHE A 140 -8.50 16.18 2.48
N GLU A 141 -8.24 17.47 2.73
CA GLU A 141 -6.87 17.99 2.80
C GLU A 141 -6.19 17.50 4.09
N ARG A 142 -4.91 17.15 4.06
CA ARG A 142 -4.20 16.77 5.29
C ARG A 142 -3.51 17.95 5.94
N HIS A 143 -3.38 17.86 7.26
CA HIS A 143 -2.73 18.88 8.07
C HIS A 143 -1.25 18.57 8.37
N ASP A 144 -0.74 17.41 7.94
CA ASP A 144 0.64 16.93 8.13
C ASP A 144 1.52 17.08 6.87
N SER A 145 1.20 18.09 6.04
CA SER A 145 1.95 18.40 4.82
C SER A 145 3.38 18.81 5.13
N ILE A 146 4.35 18.29 4.38
CA ILE A 146 5.77 18.70 4.48
C ILE A 146 5.99 20.17 4.10
N LEU A 147 5.03 20.77 3.40
CA LEU A 147 5.07 22.17 2.99
C LEU A 147 4.68 23.12 4.14
N ASP A 148 3.99 22.61 5.16
CA ASP A 148 3.51 23.38 6.30
C ASP A 148 4.46 23.18 7.48
N GLY A 149 5.35 24.13 7.73
CA GLY A 149 6.25 24.13 8.89
C GLY A 149 7.71 24.39 8.54
N GLU A 150 8.58 24.32 9.54
CA GLU A 150 10.02 24.46 9.33
C GLU A 150 10.60 23.24 8.61
N PRO A 151 11.63 23.42 7.77
CA PRO A 151 12.34 22.30 7.15
C PRO A 151 12.86 21.37 8.24
N THR A 152 12.29 20.17 8.32
CA THR A 152 12.74 19.13 9.24
C THR A 152 13.42 18.03 8.46
N ASP A 153 14.47 17.47 9.04
CA ASP A 153 15.18 16.35 8.44
C ASP A 153 14.21 15.19 8.19
N LEU A 154 14.34 14.57 7.02
CA LEU A 154 13.61 13.37 6.65
C LEU A 154 14.18 12.19 7.42
N ARG A 155 13.31 11.32 7.92
CA ARG A 155 13.72 10.04 8.52
C ARG A 155 14.54 9.25 7.49
N ARG A 156 15.73 8.82 7.89
CA ARG A 156 16.59 7.92 7.12
C ARG A 156 16.90 6.71 7.97
N ILE A 157 16.61 5.54 7.44
CA ILE A 157 16.97 4.26 8.04
C ILE A 157 18.09 3.69 7.18
N LEU A 158 19.23 3.39 7.80
CA LEU A 158 20.33 2.67 7.15
C LEU A 158 19.92 1.20 7.06
N HIS A 159 19.79 0.66 5.85
CA HIS A 159 19.29 -0.70 5.63
C HIS A 159 20.04 -1.39 4.49
N ASP A 160 20.00 -2.73 4.45
CA ASP A 160 20.63 -3.59 3.43
C ASP A 160 20.00 -3.47 2.01
N GLY A 161 19.18 -2.45 1.79
CA GLY A 161 18.54 -2.15 0.51
C GLY A 161 17.40 -3.10 0.11
N HIS A 162 16.58 -2.64 -0.83
CA HIS A 162 15.49 -3.36 -1.47
C HIS A 162 15.98 -3.91 -2.82
N ALA A 163 16.91 -4.88 -2.75
CA ALA A 163 17.72 -5.30 -3.90
C ALA A 163 16.92 -5.81 -5.11
N ASN A 164 15.71 -6.33 -4.91
CA ASN A 164 14.87 -6.88 -5.99
C ASN A 164 13.76 -5.93 -6.46
N LEU A 165 13.52 -4.82 -5.74
CA LEU A 165 12.39 -3.94 -6.01
C LEU A 165 12.62 -3.18 -7.32
N GLN A 166 11.75 -3.42 -8.29
CA GLN A 166 11.88 -2.93 -9.66
C GLN A 166 10.80 -1.91 -10.03
N ASN A 167 9.56 -2.14 -9.58
CA ASN A 167 8.41 -1.33 -9.98
C ASN A 167 7.68 -0.81 -8.75
N VAL A 168 7.51 0.51 -8.70
CA VAL A 168 6.76 1.17 -7.63
C VAL A 168 5.68 2.06 -8.22
N THR A 169 4.45 1.89 -7.77
CA THR A 169 3.33 2.76 -8.15
C THR A 169 2.64 3.25 -6.89
N ILE A 170 2.51 4.57 -6.74
CA ILE A 170 1.75 5.19 -5.66
C ILE A 170 0.65 6.03 -6.30
N THR A 171 -0.62 5.67 -6.08
CA THR A 171 -1.77 6.50 -6.47
C THR A 171 -2.40 7.14 -5.23
N GLY A 172 -3.03 8.30 -5.40
CA GLY A 172 -3.41 9.15 -4.27
C GLY A 172 -2.19 9.73 -3.55
N PHE A 173 -1.11 9.95 -4.30
CA PHE A 173 0.12 10.55 -3.79
C PHE A 173 -0.17 11.91 -3.17
N ASN A 174 0.20 12.09 -1.90
CA ASN A 174 -0.12 13.28 -1.09
C ASN A 174 1.14 13.99 -0.59
N SER A 175 0.97 15.18 -0.04
CA SER A 175 2.05 16.09 0.38
C SER A 175 2.61 15.80 1.77
N THR A 176 2.25 14.69 2.39
CA THR A 176 2.63 14.38 3.76
C THR A 176 4.13 14.12 3.90
N LYS A 177 4.70 14.48 5.05
CA LYS A 177 6.11 14.20 5.32
C LYS A 177 6.41 12.70 5.20
N SER A 178 5.56 11.83 5.73
CA SER A 178 5.75 10.38 5.71
C SER A 178 5.69 9.76 4.30
N MET A 179 4.86 10.31 3.40
CA MET A 179 4.84 9.89 1.99
C MET A 179 6.14 10.27 1.26
N ILE A 180 6.66 11.48 1.51
CA ILE A 180 7.93 11.93 0.95
C ILE A 180 9.10 11.11 1.50
N GLU A 181 9.08 10.78 2.79
CA GLU A 181 10.09 9.91 3.43
C GLU A 181 10.06 8.50 2.83
N LEU A 182 8.89 7.88 2.66
CA LEU A 182 8.74 6.56 2.04
C LEU A 182 9.33 6.57 0.62
N THR A 183 8.95 7.57 -0.17
CA THR A 183 9.38 7.69 -1.56
C THR A 183 10.88 7.93 -1.66
N THR A 184 11.42 8.82 -0.83
CA THR A 184 12.87 9.08 -0.74
C THR A 184 13.61 7.81 -0.35
N HIS A 185 13.11 7.07 0.64
CA HIS A 185 13.75 5.85 1.11
C HIS A 185 13.83 4.79 0.02
N ILE A 186 12.75 4.60 -0.75
CA ILE A 186 12.73 3.69 -1.91
C ILE A 186 13.79 4.11 -2.94
N LEU A 187 13.85 5.39 -3.31
CA LEU A 187 14.82 5.90 -4.29
C LEU A 187 16.28 5.70 -3.83
N GLU A 188 16.55 5.87 -2.54
CA GLU A 188 17.88 5.75 -1.96
C GLU A 188 18.31 4.28 -1.75
N ASN A 189 17.37 3.36 -1.56
CA ASN A 189 17.65 2.00 -1.10
C ASN A 189 17.27 0.89 -2.09
N ALA A 190 16.66 1.19 -3.25
CA ALA A 190 16.30 0.18 -4.26
C ALA A 190 17.22 0.26 -5.50
N PRO A 191 18.39 -0.43 -5.50
CA PRO A 191 19.36 -0.33 -6.60
C PRO A 191 18.86 -0.93 -7.93
N SER A 192 17.89 -1.85 -7.87
CA SER A 192 17.28 -2.47 -9.06
C SER A 192 16.03 -1.75 -9.55
N LEU A 193 15.69 -0.59 -8.97
CA LEU A 193 14.49 0.15 -9.34
C LEU A 193 14.56 0.56 -10.81
N LYS A 194 13.54 0.18 -11.57
CA LYS A 194 13.41 0.50 -12.99
C LYS A 194 12.42 1.62 -13.21
N CYS A 195 11.28 1.58 -12.52
CA CYS A 195 10.20 2.52 -12.71
C CYS A 195 9.57 2.91 -11.37
N ILE A 196 9.32 4.21 -11.19
CA ILE A 196 8.49 4.73 -10.12
C ILE A 196 7.46 5.71 -10.68
N THR A 197 6.19 5.43 -10.39
CA THR A 197 5.04 6.25 -10.78
C THR A 197 4.41 6.85 -9.53
N LEU A 198 4.35 8.18 -9.48
CA LEU A 198 3.65 8.94 -8.46
C LEU A 198 2.43 9.60 -9.10
N ASP A 199 1.24 9.17 -8.71
CA ASP A 199 -0.02 9.62 -9.26
C ASP A 199 -0.86 10.29 -8.18
N THR A 200 -1.23 11.53 -8.42
CA THR A 200 -2.07 12.31 -7.50
C THR A 200 -3.56 12.03 -7.65
N ALA A 201 -3.97 11.25 -8.66
CA ALA A 201 -5.35 10.86 -8.85
C ALA A 201 -5.86 10.05 -7.65
N ASN A 202 -7.04 10.42 -7.16
CA ASN A 202 -7.70 9.67 -6.09
C ASN A 202 -8.06 8.26 -6.60
N PHE A 203 -7.78 7.24 -5.80
CA PHE A 203 -8.03 5.85 -6.20
C PHE A 203 -9.53 5.47 -6.26
N SER A 204 -10.48 6.39 -6.13
CA SER A 204 -11.92 6.09 -6.06
C SER A 204 -12.43 5.35 -7.31
N GLY A 205 -12.40 4.01 -7.26
CA GLY A 205 -12.93 3.10 -8.28
C GLY A 205 -12.21 3.15 -9.63
N LYS A 206 -11.32 2.20 -9.88
CA LYS A 206 -10.77 1.85 -11.22
C LYS A 206 -11.85 1.58 -12.30
N ASN A 207 -13.15 1.57 -11.97
CA ASN A 207 -14.24 1.37 -12.92
C ASN A 207 -14.52 2.57 -13.84
N HIS A 208 -13.96 3.76 -13.59
CA HIS A 208 -14.21 4.95 -14.41
C HIS A 208 -13.09 5.33 -15.39
N LEU A 209 -11.88 4.78 -15.23
CA LEU A 209 -10.74 5.09 -16.10
C LEU A 209 -10.87 4.54 -17.54
N ALA A 210 -11.83 3.64 -17.77
CA ALA A 210 -12.13 3.12 -19.11
C ALA A 210 -12.86 4.13 -20.03
N MET A 211 -13.34 5.26 -19.50
CA MET A 211 -14.19 6.21 -20.26
C MET A 211 -13.54 7.58 -20.52
N GLY A 212 -12.28 7.82 -20.12
CA GLY A 212 -11.64 9.13 -20.30
C GLY A 212 -12.29 10.26 -19.48
N GLU A 213 -13.18 9.92 -18.55
CA GLU A 213 -13.84 10.85 -17.65
C GLU A 213 -13.06 10.97 -16.34
N CYS A 214 -12.81 12.21 -15.91
CA CYS A 214 -12.22 12.47 -14.61
C CYS A 214 -13.28 12.22 -13.53
N SER A 215 -13.02 11.28 -12.61
CA SER A 215 -13.88 11.14 -11.43
C SER A 215 -13.88 12.44 -10.63
N PRO A 216 -15.05 12.92 -10.16
CA PRO A 216 -15.13 14.15 -9.39
C PRO A 216 -14.36 13.97 -8.08
N MET A 217 -13.36 14.84 -7.85
CA MET A 217 -12.65 14.94 -6.58
C MET A 217 -13.28 16.03 -5.72
N MET A 218 -13.38 15.78 -4.41
CA MET A 218 -13.74 16.84 -3.47
C MET A 218 -12.70 17.97 -3.49
N ARG A 219 -13.12 19.20 -3.15
CA ARG A 219 -12.25 20.38 -3.11
C ARG A 219 -10.95 20.15 -2.33
N GLY A 220 -11.02 19.45 -1.19
CA GLY A 220 -9.86 19.08 -0.38
C GLY A 220 -8.87 18.20 -1.13
N GLY A 221 -9.36 17.18 -1.85
CA GLY A 221 -8.52 16.28 -2.65
C GLY A 221 -7.80 16.99 -3.81
N ILE A 222 -8.44 17.96 -4.47
CA ILE A 222 -7.77 18.75 -5.54
C ILE A 222 -6.65 19.61 -4.96
N LEU A 223 -6.90 20.27 -3.81
CA LEU A 223 -5.90 21.09 -3.15
C LEU A 223 -4.72 20.22 -2.69
N GLU A 224 -5.00 19.06 -2.10
CA GLU A 224 -3.97 18.09 -1.72
C GLU A 224 -3.14 17.63 -2.92
N ALA A 225 -3.75 17.27 -4.04
CA ALA A 225 -3.03 16.85 -5.24
C ALA A 225 -2.05 17.94 -5.76
N ARG A 226 -2.46 19.21 -5.71
CA ARG A 226 -1.58 20.35 -6.06
C ARG A 226 -0.42 20.49 -5.08
N ARG A 227 -0.69 20.36 -3.78
CA ARG A 227 0.35 20.36 -2.73
C ARG A 227 1.31 19.20 -2.92
N ALA A 228 0.80 18.02 -3.28
CA ALA A 228 1.60 16.81 -3.50
C ALA A 228 2.57 16.99 -4.68
N PHE A 229 2.11 17.61 -5.77
CA PHE A 229 2.98 18.01 -6.88
C PHE A 229 4.11 18.94 -6.43
N GLU A 230 3.78 19.97 -5.65
CA GLU A 230 4.78 20.90 -5.13
C GLU A 230 5.78 20.24 -4.17
N ALA A 231 5.30 19.33 -3.31
CA ALA A 231 6.15 18.56 -2.40
C ALA A 231 7.10 17.63 -3.17
N ALA A 232 6.59 16.89 -4.17
CA ALA A 232 7.42 16.04 -5.02
C ALA A 232 8.47 16.84 -5.80
N ARG A 233 8.08 17.99 -6.36
CA ARG A 233 8.99 18.89 -7.07
C ARG A 233 10.14 19.37 -6.18
N ARG A 234 9.86 19.72 -4.92
CA ARG A 234 10.87 20.23 -3.97
C ARG A 234 11.75 19.13 -3.38
N HIS A 235 11.18 17.96 -3.06
CA HIS A 235 11.85 16.98 -2.21
C HIS A 235 12.24 15.67 -2.91
N ILE A 236 11.64 15.36 -4.06
CA ILE A 236 11.85 14.09 -4.78
C ILE A 236 12.60 14.31 -6.10
N ALA A 237 12.24 15.33 -6.88
CA ALA A 237 12.74 15.51 -8.24
C ALA A 237 14.28 15.50 -8.35
N GLY A 238 14.98 16.09 -7.39
CA GLY A 238 16.46 16.12 -7.35
C GLY A 238 17.13 14.82 -6.87
N LYS A 239 16.36 13.83 -6.41
CA LYS A 239 16.85 12.56 -5.84
C LYS A 239 16.65 11.35 -6.74
N ILE A 240 16.00 11.54 -7.88
CA ILE A 240 15.70 10.45 -8.81
C ILE A 240 17.02 9.98 -9.45
N PRO A 241 17.40 8.69 -9.29
CA PRO A 241 18.57 8.17 -9.98
C PRO A 241 18.37 8.18 -11.49
N SER A 242 19.43 8.47 -12.25
CA SER A 242 19.35 8.62 -13.72
C SER A 242 18.93 7.35 -14.47
N PHE A 243 19.03 6.17 -13.83
CA PHE A 243 18.63 4.88 -14.40
C PHE A 243 17.16 4.53 -14.14
N VAL A 244 16.44 5.35 -13.36
CA VAL A 244 15.03 5.12 -12.99
C VAL A 244 14.12 5.91 -13.92
N GLU A 245 13.15 5.24 -14.53
CA GLU A 245 12.03 5.89 -15.21
C GLU A 245 11.09 6.50 -14.16
N TYR A 246 11.03 7.83 -14.12
CA TYR A 246 10.16 8.57 -13.22
C TYR A 246 8.94 9.12 -13.96
N LYS A 247 7.75 8.77 -13.47
CA LYS A 247 6.47 9.32 -13.95
C LYS A 247 5.76 10.02 -12.81
N PHE A 248 5.49 11.30 -12.98
CA PHE A 248 4.59 12.04 -12.10
C PHE A 248 3.31 12.39 -12.86
N LEU A 249 2.17 11.93 -12.36
CA LEU A 249 0.87 12.23 -12.93
C LEU A 249 0.21 13.33 -12.09
N GLU A 250 0.24 14.53 -12.67
CA GLU A 250 -0.41 15.73 -12.13
C GLU A 250 -1.93 15.56 -12.10
N PRO A 251 -2.63 16.26 -11.18
CA PRO A 251 -4.08 16.31 -11.22
C PRO A 251 -4.52 16.90 -12.58
N CYS A 252 -5.54 16.29 -13.20
CA CYS A 252 -6.03 16.76 -14.48
C CYS A 252 -6.43 18.24 -14.40
N ARG A 253 -5.92 19.05 -15.34
CA ARG A 253 -6.19 20.50 -15.40
C ARG A 253 -7.67 20.83 -15.63
N HIS A 254 -8.46 19.86 -16.10
CA HIS A 254 -9.90 19.95 -16.32
C HIS A 254 -10.73 19.42 -15.14
N CYS A 255 -10.10 18.90 -14.06
CA CYS A 255 -10.82 18.57 -12.84
C CYS A 255 -11.30 19.87 -12.17
N HIS A 256 -12.60 20.13 -12.27
CA HIS A 256 -13.27 21.22 -11.58
C HIS A 256 -13.94 20.71 -10.31
N PHE A 257 -14.24 21.62 -9.38
CA PHE A 257 -14.91 21.28 -8.11
C PHE A 257 -16.20 20.48 -8.39
N GLY A 258 -16.28 19.25 -7.87
CA GLY A 258 -17.57 18.57 -7.73
C GLY A 258 -18.39 19.30 -6.68
N TYR A 259 -19.64 19.63 -7.00
CA TYR A 259 -20.60 20.26 -6.11
C TYR A 259 -21.02 19.33 -4.97
#